data_AF-A0A409XS06-F1
#
_entry.id   AF-A0A409XS06-F1
#
_cell.length_a   1.000
_cell.length_b   1.000
_cell.length_c   1.000
_cell.angle_alpha   90.00
_cell.angle_beta   90.00
_cell.angle_gamma   90.00
#
_symmetry.space_group_name_H-M   'P 1'
#
loop_
_entity.id
_entity.type
_entity.pdbx_description
1 polymer ?
#
loop_
_entity_poly.entity_id
_entity_poly.type
_entity_poly.pdbx_seq_one_letter_code
_entity_poly.pdbx_strand_id
1 'polypeptide(L)'
;MDWGLFAEDLWKRLKRLATGEVESVEKFDEQLDALDTAVELSITKHVPLVCPLPYVKCWWTRELELIKKVMQCLEWKSHQEQLKQGHGVHEEYRRAQNDYSAVIWEIKAEHWVDWLEGLDEESVWDACQLA
;
A
#
# COMPACT_ATOMS: atom_id res chain seq x y z
N MET A 1 17.72 -3.51 10.74
CA MET A 1 17.90 -2.05 10.60
C MET A 1 18.90 -1.61 11.66
N ASP A 2 19.94 -0.85 11.30
CA ASP A 2 20.96 -0.38 12.24
C ASP A 2 20.67 1.08 12.64
N TRP A 3 20.02 1.24 13.78
CA TRP A 3 19.66 2.55 14.33
C TRP A 3 20.87 3.37 14.76
N GLY A 4 22.01 2.74 15.07
CA GLY A 4 23.25 3.43 15.42
C GLY A 4 23.82 4.19 14.23
N LEU A 5 23.89 3.54 13.07
CA LEU A 5 24.34 4.16 11.82
C LEU A 5 23.39 5.26 11.32
N PHE A 6 22.08 5.08 11.50
CA PHE A 6 21.08 6.11 11.21
C PHE A 6 21.29 7.34 12.08
N ALA A 7 21.42 7.15 13.41
CA ALA A 7 21.62 8.25 14.35
C ALA A 7 22.92 9.01 14.08
N GLU A 8 24.00 8.31 13.74
CA GLU A 8 25.28 8.95 13.42
C GLU A 8 25.22 9.79 12.13
N ASP A 9 24.57 9.29 11.07
CA ASP A 9 24.42 10.01 9.80
C ASP A 9 23.50 11.23 9.94
N LEU A 10 22.38 11.06 10.65
CA LEU A 10 21.45 12.15 10.95
C LEU A 10 22.15 13.24 11.77
N TRP A 11 22.89 12.86 12.81
CA TRP A 11 23.63 13.81 13.65
C TRP A 11 24.69 14.59 12.86
N LYS A 12 25.42 13.91 11.95
CA LYS A 12 26.37 14.56 11.04
C LYS A 12 25.70 15.59 10.12
N ARG A 13 24.47 15.34 9.68
CA ARG A 13 23.71 16.26 8.83
C ARG A 13 23.15 17.44 9.62
N LEU A 14 22.55 17.16 10.78
CA LEU A 14 22.03 18.19 11.69
C LEU A 14 23.11 19.17 12.14
N LYS A 15 24.33 18.68 12.43
CA LYS A 15 25.47 19.53 12.81
C LYS A 15 25.90 20.52 11.71
N ARG A 16 25.56 20.25 10.45
CA ARG A 16 25.89 21.12 9.30
C ARG A 16 24.80 22.16 9.03
N LEU A 17 23.65 22.07 9.69
CA LEU A 17 22.58 23.05 9.58
C LEU A 17 22.97 24.32 10.35
N ALA A 18 22.59 25.47 9.80
CA ALA A 18 22.83 26.75 10.46
C ALA A 18 21.83 26.93 11.61
N THR A 19 22.30 26.85 12.86
CA THR A 19 21.49 27.08 14.07
C THR A 19 21.58 28.53 14.56
N GLY A 20 21.50 29.50 13.64
CA GLY A 20 21.54 30.93 13.95
C GLY A 20 20.15 31.53 14.15
N GLU A 21 20.08 32.74 14.70
CA GLU A 21 18.82 33.48 14.81
C GLU A 21 18.18 33.71 13.42
N VAL A 22 16.88 33.45 13.39
CA VAL A 22 16.05 33.54 12.20
C VAL A 22 15.40 34.91 12.19
N GLU A 23 15.93 35.77 11.33
CA GLU A 23 15.55 37.18 11.25
C GLU A 23 14.44 37.43 10.21
N SER A 24 14.06 36.41 9.41
CA SER A 24 13.04 36.51 8.36
C SER A 24 12.30 35.19 8.18
N VAL A 25 11.07 35.28 7.66
CA VAL A 25 10.22 34.11 7.34
C VAL A 25 10.85 33.25 6.25
N GLU A 26 11.46 33.86 5.25
CA GLU A 26 12.13 33.15 4.15
C GLU A 26 13.32 32.33 4.67
N LYS A 27 14.07 32.90 5.62
CA LYS A 27 15.19 32.22 6.27
C LYS A 27 14.73 31.10 7.22
N PHE A 28 13.50 31.22 7.75
CA PHE A 28 12.86 30.16 8.52
C PHE A 28 12.52 28.98 7.61
N ASP A 29 11.84 29.25 6.49
CA ASP A 29 11.43 28.22 5.53
C ASP A 29 12.65 27.51 4.93
N GLU A 30 13.71 28.24 4.59
CA GLU A 30 14.98 27.64 4.13
C GLU A 30 15.62 26.70 5.17
N GLN A 31 15.55 27.05 6.46
CA GLN A 31 16.08 26.19 7.52
C GLN A 31 15.19 24.97 7.77
N LEU A 32 13.87 25.13 7.64
CA LEU A 32 12.90 24.06 7.77
C LEU A 32 13.05 23.05 6.62
N ASP A 33 13.14 23.53 5.37
CA ASP A 33 13.40 22.69 4.20
C ASP A 33 14.74 21.95 4.34
N ALA A 34 15.78 22.61 4.85
CA ALA A 34 17.08 21.98 5.05
C ALA A 34 17.03 20.90 6.15
N LEU A 35 16.22 21.10 7.19
CA LEU A 35 15.99 20.11 8.25
C LEU A 35 15.22 18.89 7.70
N ASP A 36 14.11 19.13 7.00
CA ASP A 36 13.28 18.08 6.41
C ASP A 36 14.11 17.26 5.41
N THR A 37 14.88 17.93 4.55
CA THR A 37 15.81 17.28 3.63
C THR A 37 16.85 16.42 4.36
N ALA A 38 17.38 16.89 5.49
CA ALA A 38 18.37 16.13 6.26
C ALA A 38 17.76 14.84 6.87
N VAL A 39 16.51 14.92 7.34
CA VAL A 39 15.77 13.78 7.87
C VAL A 39 15.42 12.79 6.75
N GLU A 40 14.85 13.26 5.65
CA GLU A 40 14.48 12.43 4.49
C GLU A 40 15.67 11.68 3.89
N LEU A 41 16.83 12.34 3.74
CA LEU A 41 18.04 11.71 3.24
C LEU A 41 18.58 10.64 4.19
N SER A 42 18.43 10.84 5.50
CA SER A 42 18.84 9.86 6.51
C SER A 42 17.90 8.64 6.50
N ILE A 43 16.59 8.89 6.38
CA ILE A 43 15.56 7.87 6.23
C ILE A 43 15.85 7.04 4.98
N THR A 44 15.94 7.68 3.81
CA THR A 44 16.13 7.00 2.52
C THR A 44 17.41 6.15 2.48
N LYS A 45 18.46 6.58 3.18
CA LYS A 45 19.75 5.90 3.20
C LYS A 45 19.78 4.66 4.09
N HIS A 46 19.11 4.70 5.25
CA HIS A 46 19.27 3.68 6.30
C HIS A 46 17.99 2.91 6.61
N VAL A 47 16.83 3.47 6.30
CA VAL A 47 15.54 2.79 6.38
C VAL A 47 15.37 2.05 5.05
N PRO A 48 15.48 0.71 5.02
CA PRO A 48 15.11 -0.01 3.83
C PRO A 48 13.64 0.29 3.54
N LEU A 49 13.36 0.79 2.33
CA LEU A 49 12.00 0.83 1.83
C LEU A 49 11.51 -0.60 1.82
N VAL A 50 10.60 -0.93 2.74
CA VAL A 50 9.99 -2.25 2.80
C VAL A 50 9.22 -2.38 1.50
N CYS A 51 9.81 -3.07 0.52
CA CYS A 51 9.05 -3.60 -0.59
C CYS A 51 7.94 -4.44 0.06
N PRO A 52 6.66 -4.18 -0.26
CA PRO A 52 5.59 -5.05 0.19
C PRO A 52 6.02 -6.50 -0.07
N LEU A 53 6.15 -7.29 1.00
CA LEU A 53 6.60 -8.68 0.94
C LEU A 53 5.83 -9.47 -0.14
N PRO A 54 6.34 -10.62 -0.62
CA PRO A 54 5.61 -11.51 -1.53
C PRO A 54 4.19 -11.87 -1.04
N TYR A 55 3.92 -11.70 0.26
CA TYR A 55 2.66 -11.93 0.94
C TYR A 55 1.65 -10.77 0.85
N VAL A 56 1.94 -9.67 0.15
CA VAL A 56 1.01 -8.53 0.02
C VAL A 56 -0.23 -8.83 -0.85
N LYS A 57 -0.41 -10.10 -1.21
CA LYS A 57 -1.67 -10.68 -1.70
C LYS A 57 -1.97 -12.05 -1.07
N CYS A 58 -1.80 -12.19 0.25
CA CYS A 58 -2.09 -13.44 0.95
C CYS A 58 -3.60 -13.81 0.96
N TRP A 59 -4.48 -12.88 0.56
CA TRP A 59 -5.91 -13.12 0.28
C TRP A 59 -6.20 -13.53 -1.18
N TRP A 60 -5.19 -13.64 -2.05
CA TRP A 60 -5.43 -14.02 -3.45
C TRP A 60 -5.46 -15.54 -3.62
N THR A 61 -6.65 -16.12 -3.54
CA THR A 61 -6.83 -17.58 -3.66
C THR A 61 -6.91 -18.05 -5.11
N ARG A 62 -6.67 -19.35 -5.33
CA ARG A 62 -6.84 -19.99 -6.64
C ARG A 62 -8.30 -19.93 -7.13
N GLU A 63 -9.25 -19.95 -6.20
CA GLU A 63 -10.68 -19.78 -6.49
C GLU A 63 -10.99 -18.39 -7.05
N LEU A 64 -10.46 -17.34 -6.42
CA LEU A 64 -10.59 -15.97 -6.92
C LEU A 64 -9.98 -15.82 -8.32
N GLU A 65 -8.86 -16.49 -8.59
CA GLU A 65 -8.23 -16.48 -9.92
C GLU A 65 -9.11 -17.16 -10.99
N LEU A 66 -9.81 -18.24 -10.64
CA LEU A 66 -10.75 -18.92 -11.55
C LEU A 66 -11.95 -18.02 -11.86
N ILE A 67 -12.56 -17.42 -10.84
CA ILE A 67 -13.71 -16.51 -10.99
C ILE A 67 -13.31 -15.29 -11.83
N LYS A 68 -12.12 -14.74 -11.59
CA LYS A 68 -11.56 -13.65 -12.40
C LYS A 68 -11.43 -14.04 -13.87
N LYS A 69 -10.91 -15.23 -14.17
CA LYS A 69 -10.76 -15.71 -15.57
C LYS A 69 -12.11 -15.84 -16.27
N VAL A 70 -13.13 -16.33 -15.57
CA VAL A 70 -14.50 -16.42 -16.11
C VAL A 70 -15.05 -15.03 -16.40
N MET A 71 -14.93 -14.10 -15.45
CA MET A 71 -15.35 -12.71 -15.63
C MET A 71 -14.64 -12.04 -16.82
N GLN A 72 -13.32 -12.18 -16.94
CA GLN A 72 -12.53 -11.60 -18.05
C GLN A 72 -12.91 -12.19 -19.42
N CYS A 73 -13.26 -13.48 -19.48
CA CYS A 73 -13.76 -14.07 -20.71
C CYS A 73 -15.10 -13.45 -21.14
N LEU A 74 -16.01 -13.23 -20.18
CA LEU A 74 -17.30 -12.58 -20.43
C LEU A 74 -17.15 -11.09 -20.73
N GLU A 75 -16.20 -10.41 -20.10
CA GLU A 75 -15.83 -9.02 -20.40
C GLU A 75 -15.40 -8.89 -21.85
N TRP A 76 -14.48 -9.75 -22.31
CA TRP A 76 -14.03 -9.75 -23.69
C TRP A 76 -15.19 -10.00 -24.68
N LYS A 77 -16.05 -10.99 -24.41
CA LYS A 77 -17.23 -11.25 -25.25
C LYS A 77 -18.25 -10.11 -25.23
N SER A 78 -18.46 -9.49 -24.08
CA SER A 78 -19.31 -8.31 -23.91
C SER A 78 -18.78 -7.12 -24.72
N HIS A 79 -17.46 -6.91 -24.71
CA HIS A 79 -16.83 -5.87 -25.51
C HIS A 79 -16.95 -6.13 -27.03
N GLN A 80 -16.82 -7.38 -27.48
CA GLN A 80 -17.03 -7.74 -28.90
C GLN A 80 -18.47 -7.45 -29.35
N GLU A 81 -19.45 -7.71 -28.49
CA GLU A 81 -20.87 -7.56 -28.80
C GLU A 81 -21.45 -6.20 -28.38
N GLN A 82 -20.62 -5.21 -28.04
CA GLN A 82 -21.03 -3.91 -27.49
C GLN A 82 -22.07 -3.14 -28.34
N LEU A 83 -22.08 -3.36 -29.65
CA LEU A 83 -23.05 -2.73 -30.57
C LEU A 83 -24.44 -3.38 -30.50
N LYS A 84 -24.55 -4.58 -29.92
CA LYS A 84 -25.81 -5.33 -29.76
C LYS A 84 -26.31 -5.24 -28.33
N GLN A 85 -26.89 -4.09 -27.98
CA GLN A 85 -27.33 -3.74 -26.62
C GLN A 85 -28.28 -4.76 -25.95
N GLY A 86 -28.97 -5.62 -26.72
CA GLY A 86 -29.83 -6.69 -26.21
C GLY A 86 -29.18 -8.06 -26.07
N HIS A 87 -27.86 -8.20 -26.30
CA HIS A 87 -27.19 -9.49 -26.24
C HIS A 87 -27.02 -9.96 -24.78
N GLY A 88 -27.43 -11.20 -24.49
CA GLY A 88 -27.44 -11.76 -23.13
C GLY A 88 -26.08 -11.76 -22.42
N VAL A 89 -24.98 -11.71 -23.19
CA VAL A 89 -23.60 -11.65 -22.67
C VAL A 89 -23.34 -10.46 -21.75
N HIS A 90 -24.03 -9.33 -21.95
CA HIS A 90 -23.83 -8.14 -21.11
C HIS A 90 -24.38 -8.38 -19.70
N GLU A 91 -25.51 -9.09 -19.61
CA GLU A 91 -26.11 -9.49 -18.35
C GLU A 91 -25.30 -10.60 -17.67
N GLU A 92 -24.78 -11.56 -18.44
CA GLU A 92 -23.85 -12.57 -17.94
C GLU A 92 -22.55 -11.95 -17.38
N TYR A 93 -21.98 -10.98 -18.10
CA TYR A 93 -20.80 -10.24 -17.62
C TYR A 93 -21.11 -9.46 -16.34
N ARG A 94 -22.26 -8.76 -16.27
CA ARG A 94 -22.67 -8.02 -15.07
C ARG A 94 -22.79 -8.93 -13.86
N ARG A 95 -23.38 -10.12 -14.02
CA ARG A 95 -23.47 -11.13 -12.95
C ARG A 95 -22.09 -11.60 -12.52
N ALA A 96 -21.22 -11.98 -13.46
CA ALA A 96 -19.86 -12.40 -13.16
C ALA A 96 -19.02 -11.31 -12.45
N GLN A 97 -19.25 -10.03 -12.79
CA GLN A 97 -18.61 -8.90 -12.11
C GLN A 97 -19.10 -8.74 -10.66
N ASN A 98 -20.41 -8.91 -10.44
CA ASN A 98 -20.99 -8.88 -9.09
C ASN A 98 -20.48 -10.06 -8.24
N ASP A 99 -20.48 -11.26 -8.81
CA ASP A 99 -19.98 -12.47 -8.15
C ASP A 99 -18.50 -12.33 -7.78
N TYR A 100 -17.67 -11.85 -8.71
CA TYR A 100 -16.26 -11.57 -8.45
C TYR A 100 -16.08 -10.53 -7.33
N SER A 101 -16.89 -9.47 -7.33
CA SER A 101 -16.81 -8.42 -6.31
C SER A 101 -17.21 -8.95 -4.93
N ALA A 102 -18.26 -9.78 -4.85
CA ALA A 102 -18.70 -10.41 -3.61
C ALA A 102 -17.63 -11.33 -3.02
N VAL A 103 -17.03 -12.18 -3.85
CA VAL A 103 -15.97 -13.10 -3.42
C VAL A 103 -14.70 -12.36 -3.00
N ILE A 104 -14.35 -11.23 -3.62
CA ILE A 104 -13.27 -10.36 -3.13
C ILE A 104 -13.56 -9.88 -1.70
N TRP A 105 -14.78 -9.43 -1.44
CA TRP A 105 -15.14 -8.91 -0.12
C TRP A 105 -15.07 -10.00 0.95
N GLU A 106 -15.60 -11.18 0.65
CA GLU A 106 -15.57 -12.34 1.54
C GLU A 106 -14.15 -12.76 1.87
N ILE A 107 -13.32 -13.03 0.85
CA ILE A 107 -11.95 -13.50 1.06
C ILE A 107 -11.10 -12.46 1.79
N LYS A 108 -11.30 -11.16 1.53
CA LYS A 108 -10.61 -10.11 2.28
C LYS A 108 -11.04 -10.06 3.74
N ALA A 109 -12.33 -10.25 4.02
CA ALA A 109 -12.84 -10.27 5.38
C ALA A 109 -12.33 -11.49 6.15
N GLU A 110 -12.39 -12.68 5.55
CA GLU A 110 -11.82 -13.91 6.11
C GLU A 110 -10.33 -13.76 6.37
N HIS A 111 -9.57 -13.27 5.38
CA HIS A 111 -8.14 -13.08 5.55
C HIS A 111 -7.80 -12.06 6.65
N TRP A 112 -8.62 -11.02 6.81
CA TRP A 112 -8.46 -10.06 7.90
C TRP A 112 -8.72 -10.70 9.27
N VAL A 113 -9.74 -11.55 9.38
CA VAL A 113 -10.04 -12.31 10.60
C VAL A 113 -8.91 -13.30 10.92
N ASP A 114 -8.49 -14.12 9.94
CA ASP A 114 -7.39 -15.07 10.09
C ASP A 114 -6.10 -14.37 10.52
N TRP A 115 -5.83 -13.20 9.94
CA TRP A 115 -4.68 -12.39 10.32
C TRP A 115 -4.78 -11.90 11.77
N LEU A 116 -5.94 -11.39 12.20
CA LEU A 116 -6.16 -10.97 13.59
C LEU A 116 -6.05 -12.13 14.59
N GLU A 117 -6.55 -13.32 14.24
CA GLU A 117 -6.49 -14.52 15.08
C GLU A 117 -5.07 -15.09 15.20
N GLY A 118 -4.21 -14.81 14.22
CA GLY A 118 -2.79 -15.18 14.21
C GLY A 118 -1.86 -14.23 14.95
N LEU A 119 -2.35 -13.09 15.46
CA LEU A 119 -1.52 -12.12 16.18
C LEU A 119 -1.21 -12.58 17.61
N ASP A 120 0.08 -12.59 17.94
CA ASP A 120 0.63 -12.67 19.28
C ASP A 120 0.73 -11.29 19.95
N GLU A 121 0.91 -11.25 21.29
CA GLU A 121 0.93 -10.01 22.10
C GLU A 121 1.93 -8.94 21.60
N GLU A 122 3.00 -9.36 20.90
CA GLU A 122 4.02 -8.48 20.32
C GLU A 122 3.58 -7.88 18.96
N SER A 123 2.82 -8.61 18.13
CA SER A 123 2.36 -8.15 16.80
C SER A 123 1.06 -7.35 16.82
N VAL A 124 0.31 -7.35 17.93
CA VAL A 124 -0.88 -6.48 18.12
C VAL A 124 -0.51 -4.99 17.97
N TRP A 125 0.69 -4.58 18.40
CA TRP A 125 1.12 -3.19 18.30
C TRP A 125 1.48 -2.77 16.87
N ASP A 126 1.88 -3.70 16.01
CA ASP A 126 2.10 -3.46 14.58
C ASP A 126 0.77 -3.22 13.85
N ALA A 127 -0.32 -3.85 14.31
CA ALA A 127 -1.66 -3.64 13.75
C ALA A 127 -2.18 -2.21 13.96
N CYS A 128 -1.91 -1.61 15.13
CA CYS A 128 -2.34 -0.24 15.44
C CYS A 128 -1.59 0.84 14.63
N GLN A 129 -0.46 0.52 14.00
CA GLN A 129 0.27 1.47 13.15
C GLN A 129 -0.23 1.51 11.70
N LEU A 130 -1.03 0.52 11.27
CA LEU A 130 -1.53 0.39 9.89
C LEU A 130 -2.98 0.88 9.70
N ALA A 131 -3.66 1.30 10.78
CA ALA A 131 -5.01 1.84 10.79
C ALA A 131 -5.01 3.37 10.68
#